data_AF-A0A6L7F2X1-F1
#
_entry.id   AF-A0A6L7F2X1-F1
#
_cell.length_a   1.000
_cell.length_b   1.000
_cell.length_c   1.000
_cell.angle_alpha   90.00
_cell.angle_beta   90.00
_cell.angle_gamma   90.00
#
_symmetry.space_group_name_H-M   'P 1'
#
loop_
_entity.id
_entity.type
_entity.pdbx_description
1 polymer ?
#
loop_
_entity_poly.entity_id
_entity_poly.type
_entity_poly.pdbx_seq_one_letter_code
_entity_poly.pdbx_strand_id
1 'polypeptide(L)'
;MSGTDSDAESDAESGVTSEEAEIDPEDEAAIAEERERRLDPDNRPDHAEVDNTDRDFDAAKGMFTDSEDYEQTDEEFSTEV
;
A
#
# COMPACT_ATOMS: atom_id res chain seq x y z
N MET A 1 17.70 2.05 -39.68
CA MET A 1 16.93 3.30 -39.85
C MET A 1 15.82 3.28 -38.84
N SER A 2 15.74 4.35 -38.04
CA SER A 2 14.62 4.92 -37.24
C SER A 2 13.55 3.97 -36.65
N GLY A 3 13.11 4.09 -35.40
CA GLY A 3 13.11 5.25 -34.49
C GLY A 3 11.75 5.30 -33.76
N THR A 4 11.71 5.97 -32.61
CA THR A 4 10.61 6.11 -31.62
C THR A 4 10.48 4.89 -30.69
N ASP A 5 10.91 4.91 -29.43
CA ASP A 5 11.00 5.94 -28.36
C ASP A 5 9.65 6.53 -27.95
N SER A 6 9.42 6.54 -26.64
CA SER A 6 8.31 7.17 -25.89
C SER A 6 7.02 6.38 -25.74
N ASP A 7 6.90 5.64 -24.64
CA ASP A 7 5.69 5.69 -23.80
C ASP A 7 6.13 5.47 -22.35
N ALA A 8 6.84 6.48 -21.84
CA ALA A 8 7.08 6.69 -20.42
C ALA A 8 6.15 7.83 -20.01
N GLU A 9 4.86 7.54 -19.87
CA GLU A 9 3.89 8.55 -19.43
C GLU A 9 3.04 7.94 -18.30
N SER A 10 3.45 8.30 -17.08
CA SER A 10 2.53 8.88 -16.09
C SER A 10 1.42 7.97 -15.54
N ASP A 11 1.75 7.20 -14.50
CA ASP A 11 0.83 6.98 -13.37
C ASP A 11 1.57 7.26 -12.05
N ALA A 12 2.25 8.41 -12.02
CA ALA A 12 2.63 9.05 -10.79
C ALA A 12 1.54 10.07 -10.47
N GLU A 13 1.03 10.00 -9.25
CA GLU A 13 0.06 10.93 -8.63
C GLU A 13 -1.43 10.66 -8.87
N SER A 14 -1.94 9.59 -8.25
CA SER A 14 -3.24 9.71 -7.57
C SER A 14 -3.03 9.78 -6.06
N GLY A 15 -2.27 10.79 -5.63
CA GLY A 15 -2.37 11.28 -4.27
C GLY A 15 -3.70 12.00 -4.17
N VAL A 16 -4.74 11.32 -3.69
CA VAL A 16 -6.04 11.94 -3.41
C VAL A 16 -5.80 13.11 -2.44
N THR A 17 -5.73 14.31 -2.99
CA THR A 17 -5.80 15.53 -2.18
C THR A 17 -7.18 15.50 -1.56
N SER A 18 -7.26 15.52 -0.22
CA SER A 18 -8.53 15.65 0.52
C SER A 18 -9.17 17.01 0.27
N GLU A 19 -9.57 17.27 -0.96
CA GLU A 19 -10.76 18.03 -1.26
C GLU A 19 -11.88 17.00 -1.20
N GLU A 20 -12.89 17.25 -0.36
CA GLU A 20 -14.00 16.34 -0.09
C GLU A 20 -14.60 15.86 -1.42
N ALA A 21 -14.17 14.68 -1.87
CA ALA A 21 -14.67 14.11 -3.10
C ALA A 21 -16.17 13.88 -2.86
N GLU A 22 -17.01 14.62 -3.56
CA GLU A 22 -18.46 14.48 -3.50
C GLU A 22 -18.79 13.09 -4.06
N ILE A 23 -18.87 12.09 -3.18
CA ILE A 23 -19.32 10.74 -3.51
C ILE A 23 -20.83 10.82 -3.71
N ASP A 24 -21.34 10.19 -4.77
CA ASP A 24 -22.78 10.11 -4.99
C ASP A 24 -23.44 9.30 -3.86
N PRO A 25 -24.62 9.69 -3.34
CA PRO A 25 -25.27 8.97 -2.24
C PRO A 25 -25.58 7.49 -2.55
N GLU A 26 -25.79 7.12 -3.82
CA GLU A 26 -25.95 5.71 -4.22
C GLU A 26 -24.60 4.95 -4.10
N ASP A 27 -23.49 5.61 -4.40
CA ASP A 27 -22.14 5.07 -4.23
C ASP A 27 -21.74 5.00 -2.74
N GLU A 28 -22.15 5.96 -1.91
CA GLU A 28 -21.92 5.91 -0.46
C GLU A 28 -22.54 4.66 0.18
N ALA A 29 -23.76 4.31 -0.21
CA ALA A 29 -24.45 3.12 0.28
C ALA A 29 -23.73 1.83 -0.14
N ALA A 30 -23.28 1.75 -1.40
CA ALA A 30 -22.52 0.61 -1.90
C ALA A 30 -21.15 0.48 -1.22
N ILE A 31 -20.46 1.59 -0.98
CA ILE A 31 -19.18 1.62 -0.25
C ILE A 31 -19.38 1.18 1.21
N ALA A 32 -20.47 1.59 1.86
CA ALA A 32 -20.78 1.17 3.22
C ALA A 32 -21.04 -0.35 3.30
N GLU A 33 -21.83 -0.90 2.38
CA GLU A 33 -22.07 -2.34 2.29
C GLU A 33 -20.76 -3.12 2.03
N GLU A 34 -19.90 -2.63 1.13
CA GLU A 34 -18.61 -3.26 0.88
C GLU A 34 -17.71 -3.22 2.12
N ARG A 35 -17.67 -2.09 2.82
CA ARG A 35 -16.91 -1.93 4.07
C ARG A 35 -17.42 -2.89 5.14
N GLU A 36 -18.73 -3.00 5.33
CA GLU A 36 -19.33 -3.94 6.27
C GLU A 36 -18.90 -5.38 5.94
N ARG A 37 -19.03 -5.78 4.67
CA ARG A 37 -18.59 -7.11 4.21
C ARG A 37 -17.11 -7.35 4.46
N ARG A 38 -16.22 -6.39 4.18
CA ARG A 38 -14.77 -6.55 4.33
C ARG A 38 -14.30 -6.55 5.79
N LEU A 39 -15.00 -5.81 6.66
CA LEU A 39 -14.65 -5.70 8.08
C LEU A 39 -15.22 -6.85 8.91
N ASP A 40 -16.23 -7.55 8.39
CA ASP A 40 -16.84 -8.71 9.01
C ASP A 40 -15.77 -9.79 9.31
N PRO A 41 -15.65 -10.25 10.57
CA PRO A 41 -14.68 -11.27 10.96
C PRO A 41 -14.88 -12.60 10.22
N ASP A 42 -16.10 -12.96 9.83
CA ASP A 42 -16.39 -14.21 9.11
C ASP A 42 -15.88 -14.17 7.67
N ASN A 43 -15.61 -12.98 7.12
CA ASN A 43 -15.01 -12.78 5.80
C ASN A 43 -13.48 -12.65 5.85
N ARG A 44 -12.85 -12.75 7.03
CA ARG A 44 -11.40 -12.74 7.15
C ARG A 44 -10.84 -14.11 6.73
N PRO A 45 -9.79 -14.15 5.88
CA PRO A 45 -9.12 -15.41 5.56
C PRO A 45 -8.51 -16.07 6.80
N ASP A 46 -8.38 -17.40 6.76
CA ASP A 46 -7.63 -18.14 7.77
C ASP A 46 -6.19 -17.62 7.87
N HIS A 47 -5.68 -17.50 9.10
CA HIS A 47 -4.34 -16.99 9.39
C HIS A 47 -4.07 -15.55 8.91
N ALA A 48 -5.11 -14.76 8.61
CA ALA A 48 -4.95 -13.35 8.25
C ALA A 48 -4.48 -12.46 9.40
N GLU A 49 -4.72 -12.88 10.65
CA GLU A 49 -4.26 -12.15 11.83
C GLU A 49 -2.78 -12.45 12.10
N VAL A 50 -1.94 -11.45 11.87
CA VAL A 50 -0.50 -11.47 12.16
C VAL A 50 -0.25 -10.59 13.38
N ASP A 51 0.35 -11.16 14.42
CA ASP A 51 0.77 -10.40 15.60
C ASP A 51 2.08 -9.66 15.32
N ASN A 52 2.03 -8.33 15.43
CA ASN A 52 3.20 -7.46 15.26
C ASN A 52 3.57 -6.71 16.55
N THR A 53 2.97 -7.05 17.70
CA THR A 53 3.07 -6.28 18.96
C THR A 53 4.50 -6.19 19.49
N ASP A 54 5.27 -7.27 19.36
CA ASP A 54 6.64 -7.38 19.88
C ASP A 54 7.69 -7.34 18.76
N ARG A 55 7.34 -6.81 17.58
CA ARG A 55 8.26 -6.71 16.44
C ARG A 55 8.71 -5.27 16.24
N ASP A 56 10.02 -5.09 16.03
CA ASP A 56 10.59 -3.78 15.73
C ASP A 56 10.61 -3.56 14.22
N PHE A 57 9.95 -2.49 13.75
CA PHE A 57 9.96 -2.08 12.34
C PHE A 57 11.02 -1.01 12.11
N ASP A 58 11.99 -1.28 11.23
CA ASP A 58 12.98 -0.29 10.78
C ASP A 58 12.42 0.49 9.59
N ALA A 59 12.04 1.75 9.81
CA ALA A 59 11.51 2.62 8.77
C ALA A 59 12.55 3.03 7.71
N ALA A 60 13.84 3.02 8.02
CA ALA A 60 14.89 3.33 7.05
C ALA A 60 15.07 2.20 6.04
N LYS A 61 14.90 0.96 6.51
CA LYS A 61 15.00 -0.26 5.67
C LYS A 61 13.65 -0.73 5.13
N GLY A 62 12.54 -0.21 5.66
CA GLY A 62 11.19 -0.58 5.25
C GLY A 62 10.78 -2.01 5.63
N MET A 63 11.37 -2.57 6.69
CA MET A 63 11.17 -3.98 7.07
C MET A 63 11.35 -4.21 8.57
N PHE A 64 10.90 -5.36 9.07
CA PHE A 64 11.10 -5.75 10.47
C PHE A 64 12.53 -6.24 10.72
N THR A 65 13.07 -5.94 11.91
CA THR A 65 14.44 -6.28 12.31
C THR A 65 14.69 -7.79 12.45
N ASP A 66 13.63 -8.57 12.65
CA ASP A 66 13.67 -10.03 12.76
C ASP A 66 13.60 -10.76 11.40
N SER A 67 13.45 -10.03 10.29
CA SER A 67 13.31 -10.63 8.96
C SER A 67 14.65 -11.23 8.48
N GLU A 68 14.59 -12.36 7.76
CA GLU A 68 15.76 -13.09 7.27
C GLU A 68 16.69 -12.23 6.39
N ASP A 69 16.13 -11.28 5.64
CA ASP A 69 16.87 -10.40 4.73
C ASP A 69 17.29 -9.05 5.36
N TYR A 70 17.12 -8.84 6.68
CA TYR A 70 17.35 -7.54 7.34
C TYR A 70 18.77 -6.98 7.22
N GLU A 71 19.76 -7.85 7.18
CA GLU A 71 21.16 -7.46 7.02
C GLU A 71 21.54 -7.19 5.55
N GLN A 72 20.74 -7.67 4.59
CA GLN A 72 21.02 -7.53 3.16
C GLN A 72 20.58 -6.17 2.58
N THR A 73 19.72 -5.43 3.28
CA THR A 73 19.11 -4.20 2.77
C THR A 73 19.91 -2.92 2.99
N ASP A 74 21.05 -2.98 3.70
CA ASP A 74 21.94 -1.82 3.90
C ASP A 74 22.54 -1.28 2.57
N GLU A 75 22.39 -2.01 1.45
CA GLU A 75 23.07 -1.70 0.19
C GLU A 75 22.18 -1.06 -0.91
N GLU A 76 20.84 -1.06 -0.83
CA GLU A 76 20.00 -0.84 -2.03
C GLU A 76 19.05 0.37 -2.04
N PHE A 77 18.87 1.12 -0.95
CA PHE A 77 17.97 2.29 -0.94
C PHE A 77 18.68 3.60 -0.55
N SER A 78 19.80 3.89 -1.22
CA SER A 78 20.30 5.26 -1.29
C SER A 78 19.41 6.08 -2.21
N THR A 79 18.27 6.57 -1.70
CA THR A 79 17.51 7.62 -2.40
C THR A 79 18.32 8.92 -2.30
N GLU A 80 19.22 9.13 -3.25
CA GLU A 80 19.81 10.46 -3.46
C GLU A 80 18.68 11.34 -4.01
N VAL A 81 18.21 12.27 -3.18
CA VAL A 81 17.32 13.39 -3.54
C VAL A 81 18.08 14.69 -3.40
#